data_AF-A0A6G0YLC0-F1
#
_entry.id   AF-A0A6G0YLC0-F1
#
_cell.length_a   1.000
_cell.length_b   1.000
_cell.length_c   1.000
_cell.angle_alpha   90.00
_cell.angle_beta   90.00
_cell.angle_gamma   90.00
#
_symmetry.space_group_name_H-M   'P 1'
#
loop_
_entity.id
_entity.type
_entity.pdbx_description
1 polymer ?
#
loop_
_entity_poly.entity_id
_entity_poly.type
_entity_poly.pdbx_seq_one_letter_code
_entity_poly.pdbx_strand_id
1 'polypeptide(L)' 'LDLKTLLESSKDKEITLREAAECSSLMGTQGYQRCHCKMKCKTNKCTCRVVGKLCNSKCHSSLSCENK' A
#
# COMPACT_ATOMS: atom_id res chain seq x y z
N LEU A 1 29.56 -18.31 8.37
CA LEU A 1 28.60 -17.20 8.45
C LEU A 1 29.42 -15.95 8.73
N ASP A 2 29.55 -15.05 7.76
CA ASP A 2 30.48 -13.93 7.82
C ASP A 2 29.95 -12.84 8.76
N LEU A 3 30.75 -12.48 9.77
CA LEU A 3 30.38 -11.55 10.85
C LEU A 3 30.02 -10.15 10.29
N LYS A 4 30.57 -9.81 9.13
CA LYS A 4 30.36 -8.56 8.40
C LYS A 4 28.92 -8.47 7.86
N THR A 5 28.37 -9.57 7.36
CA THR A 5 26.98 -9.63 6.85
C THR A 5 25.94 -9.44 7.96
N LEU A 6 26.20 -9.95 9.17
CA LEU A 6 25.32 -9.74 10.32
C LEU A 6 25.30 -8.27 10.76
N LEU A 7 26.47 -7.63 10.81
CA LEU A 7 26.61 -6.23 11.19
C LEU A 7 25.94 -5.28 10.19
N GLU A 8 25.95 -5.62 8.89
CA GLU A 8 25.26 -4.85 7.84
C GLU A 8 23.74 -4.95 7.93
N SER A 9 23.20 -6.08 8.43
CA SER A 9 21.76 -6.26 8.64
C SER A 9 21.23 -5.52 9.88
N SER A 10 22.10 -5.25 10.85
CA SER A 10 21.78 -4.57 12.12
C SER A 10 22.11 -3.08 12.13
N LYS A 11 22.54 -2.50 11.00
CA LYS A 11 22.63 -1.03 10.89
C LYS A 11 21.23 -0.45 10.86
N ASP A 12 20.88 0.29 11.91
CA ASP A 12 19.71 1.16 11.91
C ASP A 12 19.78 2.06 10.68
N LYS A 13 18.83 1.84 9.75
CA LYS A 13 18.70 2.71 8.59
C LYS A 13 18.15 4.03 9.09
N GLU A 14 18.88 5.11 8.83
CA GLU A 14 18.36 6.45 9.07
C GLU A 14 17.17 6.65 8.13
N ILE A 15 15.98 6.73 8.72
CA ILE A 15 14.72 6.96 8.00
C ILE A 15 14.15 8.29 8.44
N THR A 16 13.53 9.00 7.50
CA THR A 16 12.81 10.23 7.81
C THR A 16 11.60 9.93 8.70
N LEU A 17 11.15 10.93 9.47
CA LEU A 17 9.91 10.81 10.25
C LEU A 17 8.71 10.38 9.39
N ARG A 18 8.69 10.79 8.12
CA ARG A 18 7.65 10.41 7.15
C ARG A 18 7.69 8.92 6.83
N GLU A 19 8.87 8.35 6.62
CA GLU A 19 9.05 6.91 6.35
C GLU A 19 8.74 6.06 7.58
N ALA A 20 9.15 6.50 8.78
CA ALA A 20 8.82 5.82 10.03
C ALA A 20 7.29 5.74 10.25
N ALA A 21 6.60 6.85 9.99
CA ALA A 21 5.14 6.90 10.02
C ALA A 21 4.51 5.99 8.97
N GLU A 22 5.09 5.90 7.77
CA GLU A 22 4.65 4.99 6.72
C GLU A 22 4.77 3.52 7.13
N CYS A 23 5.93 3.11 7.64
CA CYS A 23 6.17 1.74 8.12
C CYS A 23 5.22 1.33 9.25
N SER A 24 4.86 2.28 10.12
CA SER A 24 3.95 2.05 11.24
C SER A 24 2.47 2.11 10.84
N SER A 25 2.16 2.55 9.61
CA SER A 25 0.79 2.78 9.16
C SER A 25 0.19 1.56 8.46
N LEU A 26 -1.05 1.22 8.80
CA LEU A 26 -1.81 0.17 8.12
C LEU A 26 -2.21 0.55 6.67
N MET A 27 -2.09 1.83 6.31
CA MET A 27 -2.63 2.41 5.06
C MET A 27 -1.62 3.24 4.25
N GLY A 28 -0.37 3.31 4.68
CA GLY A 28 0.67 4.16 4.08
C GLY A 28 0.53 5.65 4.41
N THR A 29 1.36 6.46 3.76
CA THR A 29 1.50 7.91 4.01
C THR A 29 0.22 8.76 3.83
N GLN A 30 -0.75 8.31 3.04
CA GLN A 30 -1.94 9.10 2.75
C GLN A 30 -3.12 8.87 3.71
N GLY A 31 -3.02 7.89 4.62
CA GLY A 31 -4.07 7.59 5.61
C GLY A 31 -5.37 7.00 5.03
N TYR A 32 -5.52 6.91 3.70
CA TYR A 32 -6.56 6.14 3.04
C TYR A 32 -6.06 5.64 1.68
N GLN A 33 -6.53 4.46 1.28
CA GLN A 33 -6.20 3.88 -0.03
C GLN A 33 -7.45 3.90 -0.90
N ARG A 34 -7.33 4.45 -2.10
CA ARG A 34 -8.34 4.36 -3.15
C ARG A 34 -7.67 3.97 -4.47
N CYS A 35 -8.38 3.23 -5.31
CA CYS A 35 -7.93 3.03 -6.68
C CYS A 35 -8.28 4.23 -7.56
N HIS A 36 -7.53 4.40 -8.64
CA HIS A 36 -7.78 5.41 -9.67
C HIS A 36 -8.48 4.83 -10.91
N CYS A 37 -9.12 3.67 -10.78
CA CYS A 37 -9.78 2.99 -11.88
C CYS A 37 -10.97 3.81 -12.39
N LYS A 38 -11.01 4.07 -13.70
CA LYS A 38 -12.16 4.70 -14.39
C LYS A 38 -13.16 3.68 -14.92
N MET A 39 -12.74 2.42 -15.02
CA MET A 39 -13.48 1.27 -15.50
C MET A 39 -13.62 0.24 -14.37
N LYS A 40 -14.40 -0.82 -14.59
CA LYS A 40 -14.68 -1.86 -13.60
C LYS A 40 -13.37 -2.52 -13.13
N CYS A 41 -13.17 -2.64 -11.81
CA CYS A 41 -11.96 -3.18 -11.15
C CYS A 41 -11.74 -4.69 -11.34
N LYS A 42 -11.76 -5.15 -12.59
CA LYS A 42 -11.74 -6.57 -12.97
C LYS A 42 -10.33 -7.17 -13.04
N THR A 43 -9.32 -6.34 -13.22
CA THR A 43 -7.92 -6.78 -13.39
C THR A 43 -7.05 -6.24 -12.26
N ASN A 44 -5.84 -6.79 -12.12
CA ASN A 44 -4.84 -6.35 -11.15
C ASN A 44 -4.25 -4.94 -11.46
N LYS A 45 -4.76 -4.25 -12.49
CA LYS A 45 -4.55 -2.80 -12.65
C LYS A 45 -5.23 -2.00 -11.53
N CYS A 46 -6.19 -2.58 -10.82
CA CYS A 46 -6.77 -1.99 -9.62
C CYS A 46 -5.83 -2.16 -8.43
N THR A 47 -5.40 -1.04 -7.85
CA THR A 47 -4.52 -1.02 -6.68
C THR A 47 -5.18 -1.61 -5.43
N CYS A 48 -6.51 -1.57 -5.30
CA CYS A 48 -7.20 -2.25 -4.21
C CYS A 48 -7.12 -3.77 -4.39
N ARG A 49 -7.43 -4.25 -5.60
CA ARG A 49 -7.41 -5.69 -5.92
C ARG A 49 -6.03 -6.31 -5.79
N VAL A 50 -4.98 -5.62 -6.27
CA VAL A 50 -3.60 -6.16 -6.23
C VAL A 50 -3.11 -6.36 -4.79
N VAL A 51 -3.56 -5.53 -3.85
CA VAL A 51 -3.27 -5.68 -2.42
C VAL A 51 -4.31 -6.51 -1.67
N GLY A 52 -5.22 -7.17 -2.39
CA GLY A 52 -6.26 -8.03 -1.81
C GLY A 52 -7.37 -7.30 -1.04
N LYS A 53 -7.56 -6.00 -1.27
CA LYS A 53 -8.60 -5.17 -0.63
C LYS A 53 -9.78 -4.91 -1.57
N LEU A 54 -10.98 -4.87 -1.00
CA LEU A 54 -12.20 -4.49 -1.72
C LEU A 54 -12.30 -2.96 -1.86
N CYS A 55 -12.85 -2.51 -2.99
CA CYS A 55 -13.16 -1.11 -3.25
C CYS A 55 -14.39 -0.69 -2.44
N ASN A 56 -14.28 0.43 -1.74
CA ASN A 56 -15.40 1.07 -1.04
C ASN A 56 -15.89 2.32 -1.80
N SER A 57 -16.83 3.05 -1.19
CA SER A 57 -17.42 4.29 -1.75
C SER A 57 -16.41 5.41 -2.03
N LYS A 58 -15.20 5.38 -1.42
CA LYS A 58 -14.13 6.34 -1.73
C LYS A 58 -13.38 6.04 -3.03
N CYS A 59 -13.49 4.81 -3.54
CA CYS A 59 -12.88 4.40 -4.82
C CYS A 59 -13.77 4.79 -5.99
N HIS A 60 -15.05 4.47 -5.86
CA HIS A 60 -16.08 4.75 -6.85
C HIS A 60 -17.29 5.26 -6.11
N SER A 61 -17.74 6.47 -6.43
CA SER A 61 -18.92 7.05 -5.80
C SER A 61 -20.16 6.22 -6.15
N SER A 62 -20.60 6.29 -7.41
CA SER A 62 -21.83 5.63 -7.89
C SER A 62 -21.57 4.69 -9.08
N LEU A 63 -20.31 4.56 -9.52
CA LEU A 63 -19.96 3.74 -10.66
C LEU A 63 -19.94 2.26 -10.29
N SER A 64 -20.38 1.41 -11.23
CA SER A 64 -20.30 -0.03 -11.07
C SER A 64 -18.85 -0.50 -10.89
N CYS A 65 -18.60 -1.30 -9.85
CA CYS A 65 -17.30 -1.86 -9.53
C CYS A 65 -17.43 -3.37 -9.33
N GLU A 66 -16.50 -4.14 -9.90
CA GLU A 66 -16.43 -5.61 -9.78
C GLU A 66 -15.50 -6.09 -8.67
N ASN A 67 -14.88 -5.17 -7.92
CA ASN A 67 -14.04 -5.47 -6.75
C ASN A 67 -14.68 -4.85 -5.52
N LYS A 68 -15.89 -5.27 -5.15
CA LYS A 68 -16.69 -4.66 -4.07
C LYS A 68 -16.72 -5.55 -2.83
#